data_AF-A0A7J5DNJ6-F1
#
_entry.id   AF-A0A7J5DNJ6-F1
#
_cell.length_a   1.000
_cell.length_b   1.000
_cell.length_c   1.000
_cell.angle_alpha   90.00
_cell.angle_beta   90.00
_cell.angle_gamma   90.00
#
_symmetry.space_group_name_H-M   'P 1'
#
loop_
_entity.id
_entity.type
_entity.pdbx_description
1 polymer ?
#
loop_
_entity_poly.entity_id
_entity_poly.type
_entity_poly.pdbx_seq_one_letter_code
_entity_poly.pdbx_strand_id
1 'polypeptide(L)'
;MIEQLLFTSPGERVMRPDFGCGLLDLLFAPNSPELAATLHLSVQAALQRWLGDVITVESLDVVSEDDVVRVRLSYAVQRTGTRREDEFEGRGAA
;
A
#
# COMPACT_ATOMS: atom_id res chain seq x y z
N MET A 1 -9.68 4.48 -3.57
CA MET A 1 -9.82 3.34 -2.63
C MET A 1 -8.49 2.63 -2.39
N ILE A 2 -7.65 2.43 -3.41
CA ILE A 2 -6.27 1.93 -3.23
C ILE A 2 -5.48 2.85 -2.28
N GLU A 3 -5.42 4.15 -2.57
CA GLU A 3 -4.77 5.15 -1.71
C GLU A 3 -5.26 5.11 -0.25
N GLN A 4 -6.58 5.00 -0.04
CA GLN A 4 -7.18 4.86 1.29
C GLN A 4 -6.76 3.57 2.00
N LEU A 5 -6.51 2.48 1.27
CA LEU A 5 -6.03 1.25 1.89
C LEU A 5 -4.56 1.40 2.30
N LEU A 6 -3.73 1.99 1.44
CA LEU A 6 -2.29 2.13 1.67
C LEU A 6 -1.98 3.03 2.87
N PHE A 7 -2.66 4.18 2.96
CA PHE A 7 -2.33 5.22 3.95
C PHE A 7 -3.28 5.28 5.15
N THR A 8 -4.14 4.29 5.34
CA THR A 8 -4.90 4.10 6.58
C THR A 8 -4.18 3.09 7.46
N SER A 9 -4.04 3.41 8.75
CA SER A 9 -3.51 2.46 9.73
C SER A 9 -4.62 1.54 10.24
N PRO A 10 -4.36 0.23 10.43
CA PRO A 10 -5.30 -0.65 11.10
C PRO A 10 -5.71 -0.07 12.47
N GLY A 11 -7.02 -0.07 12.75
CA GLY A 11 -7.63 0.52 13.94
C GLY A 11 -8.16 1.93 13.76
N GLU A 12 -7.74 2.66 12.72
CA GLU A 12 -8.19 4.04 12.46
C GLU A 12 -9.69 4.11 12.13
N ARG A 13 -10.23 3.10 11.45
CA ARG A 13 -11.65 3.01 11.11
C ARG A 13 -12.41 2.22 12.16
N VAL A 14 -13.14 2.92 13.03
CA VAL A 14 -13.91 2.33 14.16
C VAL A 14 -14.78 1.13 13.75
N MET A 15 -15.49 1.22 12.63
CA MET A 15 -16.40 0.15 12.16
C MET A 15 -15.70 -0.92 11.30
N ARG A 16 -14.40 -0.74 11.00
CA ARG A 16 -13.57 -1.59 10.12
C ARG A 16 -12.12 -1.59 10.64
N PRO A 17 -11.86 -2.06 11.88
CA PRO A 17 -10.54 -1.93 12.51
C PRO A 17 -9.44 -2.68 11.74
N ASP A 18 -9.76 -3.76 11.04
CA ASP A 18 -8.77 -4.51 10.26
C ASP A 18 -8.39 -3.83 8.92
N PHE A 19 -9.09 -2.77 8.52
CA PHE A 19 -8.84 -2.10 7.25
C PHE A 19 -7.66 -1.14 7.35
N GLY A 20 -6.72 -1.27 6.44
CA GLY A 20 -5.52 -0.45 6.36
C GLY A 20 -4.28 -1.28 6.06
N CYS A 21 -3.20 -0.60 5.71
CA CYS A 21 -1.87 -1.18 5.53
C CYS A 21 -0.88 -0.64 6.56
N GLY A 22 -1.13 0.52 7.17
CA GLY A 22 -0.22 1.12 8.16
C GLY A 22 1.14 1.50 7.57
N LEU A 23 1.21 1.84 6.28
CA LEU A 23 2.46 2.12 5.58
C LEU A 23 3.24 3.27 6.22
N LEU A 24 2.52 4.28 6.73
CA LEU A 24 3.10 5.46 7.36
C LEU A 24 3.72 5.16 8.73
N ASP A 25 3.27 4.10 9.43
CA ASP A 25 3.84 3.71 10.71
C ASP A 25 5.28 3.16 10.56
N LEU A 26 5.63 2.73 9.35
CA LEU A 26 6.90 2.11 9.01
C LEU A 26 7.90 3.10 8.39
N LEU A 27 7.49 4.34 8.09
CA LEU A 27 8.34 5.39 7.50
C LEU A 27 9.55 5.75 8.36
N PHE A 28 9.37 5.73 9.67
CA PHE A 28 10.40 6.15 10.63
C PHE A 28 11.31 4.99 11.08
N ALA A 29 11.10 3.79 10.54
CA ALA A 29 11.97 2.66 10.84
C ALA A 29 13.31 2.81 10.11
N PRO A 30 14.43 2.31 10.68
CA PRO A 30 15.73 2.36 10.02
C PRO A 30 15.66 1.71 8.64
N ASN A 31 16.07 2.45 7.60
CA ASN A 31 15.95 1.97 6.23
C ASN A 31 16.87 0.75 6.05
N SER A 32 16.28 -0.44 5.91
CA SER A 32 16.98 -1.72 5.79
C SER A 32 16.32 -2.58 4.70
N PRO A 33 17.07 -3.49 4.04
CA PRO A 33 16.50 -4.40 3.06
C PRO A 33 15.34 -5.24 3.63
N GLU A 34 15.41 -5.60 4.91
CA GLU A 34 14.37 -6.34 5.62
C GLU A 34 13.09 -5.51 5.78
N LEU A 35 13.23 -4.22 6.08
CA LEU A 35 12.10 -3.30 6.15
C LEU A 35 11.45 -3.13 4.77
N ALA A 36 12.25 -2.94 3.72
CA ALA A 36 11.74 -2.82 2.35
C ALA A 36 10.96 -4.07 1.92
N ALA A 37 11.48 -5.27 2.23
CA ALA A 37 10.77 -6.53 1.97
C ALA A 37 9.47 -6.64 2.79
N THR A 38 9.50 -6.21 4.05
CA THR A 38 8.32 -6.21 4.93
C THR A 38 7.24 -5.26 4.42
N LEU A 39 7.62 -4.06 3.97
CA LEU A 39 6.74 -3.08 3.35
C LEU A 39 6.09 -3.63 2.10
N HIS A 40 6.88 -4.19 1.20
CA HIS A 40 6.38 -4.81 -0.04
C HIS A 40 5.36 -5.90 0.27
N LEU A 41 5.71 -6.84 1.17
CA LEU A 41 4.82 -7.94 1.55
C LEU A 41 3.53 -7.44 2.20
N SER A 42 3.62 -6.41 3.05
CA SER A 42 2.47 -5.83 3.74
C SER A 42 1.50 -5.19 2.75
N VAL A 43 2.01 -4.41 1.80
CA VAL A 43 1.20 -3.79 0.74
C VAL A 43 0.57 -4.85 -0.14
N GLN A 44 1.34 -5.85 -0.58
CA GLN A 44 0.82 -6.93 -1.42
C GLN A 44 -0.29 -7.72 -0.70
N ALA A 45 -0.09 -8.06 0.58
CA ALA A 45 -1.09 -8.75 1.38
C ALA A 45 -2.36 -7.90 1.60
N ALA A 46 -2.21 -6.60 1.86
CA ALA A 46 -3.34 -5.69 2.02
C ALA A 46 -4.15 -5.56 0.72
N LEU A 47 -3.49 -5.34 -0.42
CA LEU A 47 -4.13 -5.26 -1.73
C LEU A 47 -4.87 -6.56 -2.05
N GLN A 48 -4.24 -7.72 -1.83
CA GLN A 48 -4.89 -9.01 -2.07
C GLN A 48 -6.10 -9.24 -1.15
N ARG A 49 -5.98 -8.90 0.13
CA ARG A 49 -7.04 -9.10 1.13
C ARG A 49 -8.27 -8.24 0.85
N TRP A 50 -8.06 -6.98 0.48
CA TRP A 50 -9.14 -5.99 0.41
C TRP A 50 -9.59 -5.64 -1.00
N LEU A 51 -8.75 -5.86 -2.00
CA LEU A 51 -9.01 -5.51 -3.40
C LEU A 51 -8.78 -6.69 -4.37
N GLY A 52 -8.49 -7.89 -3.88
CA GLY A 52 -8.21 -9.07 -4.72
C GLY A 52 -9.40 -9.58 -5.53
N ASP A 53 -10.61 -9.06 -5.31
CA ASP A 53 -11.82 -9.26 -6.12
C ASP A 53 -12.10 -8.11 -7.09
N VAL A 54 -11.38 -6.98 -6.95
CA VAL A 54 -11.57 -5.76 -7.74
C VAL A 54 -10.44 -5.59 -8.76
N ILE A 55 -9.21 -5.87 -8.37
CA ILE A 55 -8.00 -5.68 -9.17
C ILE A 55 -7.13 -6.93 -9.17
N THR A 56 -6.33 -7.08 -10.22
CA THR A 56 -5.23 -8.04 -10.29
C THR A 56 -3.94 -7.24 -10.33
N VAL A 57 -3.08 -7.41 -9.32
CA VAL A 57 -1.77 -6.74 -9.26
C VAL A 57 -0.84 -7.38 -10.28
N GLU A 58 -0.30 -6.56 -11.18
CA GLU A 58 0.67 -6.97 -12.21
C GLU A 58 2.10 -6.64 -11.78
N SER A 59 2.32 -5.46 -11.20
CA SER A 59 3.59 -5.06 -10.57
C SER A 59 3.35 -4.15 -9.37
N LEU A 60 4.23 -4.26 -8.38
CA LEU A 60 4.24 -3.43 -7.18
C LEU A 60 5.69 -3.06 -6.88
N ASP A 61 5.94 -1.77 -6.72
CA ASP A 61 7.22 -1.22 -6.27
C ASP A 61 6.94 -0.26 -5.11
N VAL A 62 7.65 -0.46 -4.00
CA VAL A 62 7.47 0.33 -2.78
C VAL A 62 8.84 0.85 -2.38
N VAL A 63 8.98 2.17 -2.37
CA VAL A 63 10.23 2.86 -2.06
C VAL A 63 9.97 3.81 -0.90
N SER A 64 10.84 3.74 0.12
CA SER A 64 10.83 4.66 1.26
C SER A 64 12.12 5.48 1.24
N GLU A 65 11.99 6.78 1.12
CA GLU A 65 13.09 7.75 1.12
C GLU A 65 12.77 8.87 2.11
N ASP A 66 13.66 9.10 3.08
CA ASP A 66 13.52 10.08 4.16
C ASP A 66 12.18 9.97 4.91
N ASP A 67 11.24 10.89 4.65
CA ASP A 67 9.90 10.98 5.26
C ASP A 67 8.76 10.66 4.27
N VAL A 68 9.10 10.12 3.09
CA VAL A 68 8.17 9.84 2.00
C VAL A 68 8.18 8.37 1.60
N VAL A 69 7.00 7.76 1.49
CA VAL A 69 6.83 6.47 0.81
C VAL A 69 6.14 6.69 -0.53
N ARG A 70 6.73 6.10 -1.56
CA ARG A 70 6.18 6.02 -2.90
C ARG A 70 5.81 4.58 -3.21
N VAL A 71 4.58 4.39 -3.67
CA VAL A 71 4.05 3.10 -4.12
C VAL A 71 3.67 3.22 -5.59
N ARG A 72 4.36 2.49 -6.46
CA ARG A 72 3.98 2.33 -7.86
C ARG A 72 3.28 1.01 -8.04
N LEU A 73 2.08 1.07 -8.61
CA LEU A 73 1.21 -0.09 -8.75
C LEU A 73 0.67 -0.16 -10.17
N SER A 74 1.03 -1.22 -10.88
CA SER A 74 0.37 -1.60 -12.14
C SER A 74 -0.60 -2.72 -11.87
N TYR A 75 -1.83 -2.56 -12.35
CA TYR A 75 -2.92 -3.49 -12.07
C TYR A 75 -3.97 -3.50 -13.19
N ALA A 76 -4.66 -4.63 -13.31
CA ALA A 76 -5.83 -4.76 -14.16
C ALA A 76 -7.11 -4.72 -13.32
N VAL A 77 -8.10 -3.91 -13.70
CA VAL A 77 -9.43 -3.92 -13.08
C VAL A 77 -10.19 -5.16 -13.56
N GLN A 78 -10.53 -6.08 -12.66
CA GLN A 78 -11.10 -7.38 -13.04
C GLN A 78 -12.42 -7.26 -13.80
N ARG A 79 -13.27 -6.30 -13.44
CA ARG A 79 -14.58 -6.10 -14.07
C ARG A 79 -14.50 -5.61 -15.52
N THR A 80 -13.46 -4.86 -15.88
CA THR A 80 -13.36 -4.20 -17.20
C THR A 80 -12.19 -4.69 -18.03
N GLY A 81 -11.23 -5.42 -17.41
CA GLY A 81 -9.95 -5.79 -18.02
C GLY A 81 -9.02 -4.61 -18.28
N THR A 82 -9.37 -3.40 -17.83
CA THR A 82 -8.58 -2.19 -18.07
C THR A 82 -7.32 -2.23 -17.24
N ARG A 83 -6.16 -2.10 -17.88
CA ARG A 83 -4.87 -1.93 -17.21
C ARG A 83 -4.66 -0.48 -16.81
N ARG A 84 -4.13 -0.28 -15.61
CA ARG A 84 -3.78 1.00 -15.04
C ARG A 84 -2.43 0.92 -14.35
N GLU A 85 -1.76 2.05 -14.32
CA GLU A 85 -0.54 2.28 -13.58
C GLU A 85 -0.76 3.57 -12.79
N ASP A 86 -0.70 3.46 -11.47
CA ASP A 86 -0.89 4.59 -10.56
C ASP A 86 0.33 4.68 -9.63
N GLU A 87 0.72 5.91 -9.30
CA GLU A 87 1.74 6.21 -8.30
C GLU A 87 1.07 6.91 -7.11
N PHE A 88 1.31 6.40 -5.91
CA PHE A 88 0.79 6.93 -4.65
C PHE A 88 1.94 7.41 -3.79
N GLU A 89 1.81 8.60 -3.21
CA GLU A 89 2.80 9.18 -2.31
C GLU A 89 2.17 9.48 -0.94
N GLY A 90 2.80 8.99 0.12
CA GLY A 90 2.42 9.26 1.49
C GLY A 90 3.58 9.91 2.23
N ARG A 91 3.27 10.91 3.07
CA ARG A 91 4.26 11.60 3.91
C ARG A 91 3.99 11.30 5.38
N GLY A 92 5.05 11.05 6.13
CA GLY A 92 4.97 10.90 7.58
C GLY A 92 4.59 12.24 8.21
N ALA A 93 3.70 12.23 9.20
CA ALA A 93 3.51 13.41 10.06
C ALA A 93 4.70 13.47 11.02
N ALA A 94 5.50 14.52 10.91
CA ALA A 94 6.65 14.79 11.79
C ALA A 94 6.25 15.07 13.24
#